data_AF-A0A972ZU24-F1
#
_entry.id   AF-A0A972ZU24-F1
#
_cell.length_a   1.000
_cell.length_b   1.000
_cell.length_c   1.000
_cell.angle_alpha   90.00
_cell.angle_beta   90.00
_cell.angle_gamma   90.00
#
_symmetry.space_group_name_H-M   'P 1'
#
loop_
_entity.id
_entity.type
_entity.pdbx_description
1 polymer ?
#
loop_
_entity_poly.entity_id
_entity_poly.type
_entity_poly.pdbx_seq_one_letter_code
_entity_poly.pdbx_strand_id
1 'polypeptide(L)'
;VLGHELMHAVTTLFSGGKVMNIKISREEGSVQTTTPNFFVILAPYLIPAYTVFVAVLYFTLSFFMDVSKYSTQFMFLIGFTLMFHLAYTAQSIKEKQPDLIKAGYLFSISFIYIVNIVIVFSIVSLLFKEASFFDFLSGSYERSKEFYYSFWRQLFL
;
A
#
# COMPACT_ATOMS: atom_id res chain seq x y z
N VAL A 1 8.66 3.22 11.30
CA VAL A 1 8.78 4.67 11.59
C VAL A 1 9.22 5.50 10.38
N LEU A 2 10.46 5.42 9.84
CA LEU A 2 10.89 6.35 8.76
C LEU A 2 9.98 6.32 7.52
N GLY A 3 9.75 5.16 6.92
CA GLY A 3 8.85 5.04 5.77
C GLY A 3 7.41 5.46 6.09
N HIS A 4 7.00 5.31 7.36
CA HIS A 4 5.67 5.70 7.85
C HIS A 4 5.49 7.20 7.82
N GLU A 5 6.37 7.94 8.49
CA GLU A 5 6.34 9.40 8.51
C GLU A 5 6.58 9.99 7.12
N LEU A 6 7.43 9.35 6.31
CA LEU A 6 7.69 9.82 4.95
C LEU A 6 6.43 9.76 4.08
N MET A 7 5.62 8.70 4.17
CA MET A 7 4.36 8.60 3.42
C MET A 7 3.33 9.66 3.86
N HIS A 8 3.26 9.98 5.15
CA HIS A 8 2.44 11.11 5.64
C HIS A 8 2.88 12.42 4.99
N ALA A 9 4.18 12.71 5.00
CA ALA A 9 4.73 13.94 4.45
C ALA A 9 4.51 14.05 2.93
N VAL A 10 4.81 12.98 2.18
CA VAL A 10 4.64 12.94 0.72
C VAL A 10 3.17 13.13 0.34
N THR A 11 2.26 12.38 0.95
CA THR A 11 0.82 12.48 0.62
C THR A 11 0.23 13.82 1.04
N THR A 12 0.74 14.44 2.11
CA THR A 12 0.35 15.81 2.49
C THR A 12 0.67 16.81 1.40
N LEU A 13 1.88 16.75 0.84
CA LEU A 13 2.29 17.65 -0.26
C LEU A 13 1.44 17.42 -1.51
N PHE A 14 1.18 16.16 -1.88
CA PHE A 14 0.30 15.83 -3.01
C PHE A 14 -1.16 16.25 -2.78
N SER A 15 -1.61 16.30 -1.53
CA SER A 15 -2.95 16.78 -1.16
C SER A 15 -3.05 18.31 -1.10
N GLY A 16 -2.00 19.05 -1.51
CA GLY A 16 -1.96 20.51 -1.45
C GLY A 16 -1.77 21.09 -0.03
N GLY A 17 -1.43 20.24 0.94
CA GLY A 17 -1.12 20.63 2.31
C GLY A 17 0.34 21.04 2.49
N LYS A 18 0.66 21.54 3.69
CA LYS A 18 2.03 21.84 4.12
C LYS A 18 2.43 20.90 5.25
N VAL A 19 3.67 20.41 5.16
CA VAL A 19 4.33 19.68 6.25
C VAL A 19 4.99 20.69 7.17
N MET A 20 4.48 20.83 8.40
CA MET A 20 4.93 21.84 9.34
C MET A 20 6.11 21.36 10.18
N ASN A 21 6.10 20.09 10.59
CA ASN A 21 7.17 19.50 11.39
C ASN A 21 7.22 17.99 11.16
N ILE A 22 8.44 17.44 11.11
CA ILE A 22 8.68 16.00 11.01
C ILE A 22 9.61 15.64 12.16
N LYS A 23 9.15 14.78 13.07
CA LYS A 23 9.97 14.15 14.10
C LYS A 23 10.08 12.67 13.78
N ILE A 24 11.31 12.18 13.62
CA ILE A 24 11.59 10.75 13.42
C ILE A 24 12.59 10.34 14.49
N SER A 25 12.20 9.40 15.33
CA SER A 25 13.09 8.71 16.26
C SER A 25 13.10 7.21 15.96
N ARG A 26 13.89 6.44 16.72
CA ARG A 26 13.97 4.97 16.54
C ARG A 26 12.68 4.26 16.97
N GLU A 27 11.95 4.82 17.93
CA GLU A 27 10.77 4.20 18.54
C GLU A 27 9.48 4.89 18.11
N GLU A 28 9.50 6.21 17.93
CA GLU A 28 8.31 7.00 17.60
C GLU A 28 8.57 8.00 16.46
N GLY A 29 7.52 8.31 15.71
CA GLY A 29 7.52 9.32 14.66
C GLY A 29 6.25 10.17 14.73
N SER A 30 6.33 11.40 14.28
CA SER A 30 5.12 12.20 14.03
C SER A 30 5.38 13.25 12.95
N VAL A 31 4.39 13.41 12.07
CA VAL A 31 4.34 14.48 11.08
C VAL A 31 3.15 15.38 11.37
N GLN A 32 3.41 16.67 11.54
CA GLN A 32 2.37 17.68 11.68
C GLN A 32 2.03 18.24 10.30
N THR A 33 0.75 18.12 9.91
CA THR A 33 0.25 18.46 8.57
C THR A 33 -0.92 19.42 8.66
N THR A 34 -1.07 20.33 7.69
CA THR A 34 -2.23 21.24 7.62
C THR A 34 -3.50 20.58 7.09
N THR A 35 -3.41 19.38 6.51
CA THR A 35 -4.53 18.69 5.83
C THR A 35 -4.66 17.22 6.30
N PRO A 36 -5.23 16.97 7.49
CA PRO A 36 -5.38 15.63 8.03
C PRO A 36 -6.60 14.91 7.46
N ASN A 37 -6.68 14.75 6.13
CA ASN A 37 -7.71 13.91 5.51
C ASN A 37 -7.38 12.41 5.70
N PHE A 38 -8.35 11.52 5.49
CA PHE A 38 -8.13 10.09 5.72
C PHE A 38 -7.09 9.47 4.77
N PHE A 39 -6.92 10.01 3.55
CA PHE A 39 -5.88 9.54 2.62
C PHE A 39 -4.48 9.83 3.14
N VAL A 40 -4.26 11.03 3.69
CA VAL A 40 -3.00 11.40 4.36
C VAL A 40 -2.81 10.50 5.57
N ILE A 41 -3.81 10.41 6.46
CA ILE A 41 -3.73 9.63 7.70
C ILE A 41 -3.44 8.14 7.43
N LEU A 42 -4.00 7.57 6.37
CA LEU A 42 -3.81 6.15 6.06
C LEU A 42 -2.67 5.88 5.08
N ALA A 43 -2.07 6.91 4.47
CA ALA A 43 -1.03 6.77 3.46
C ALA A 43 0.08 5.76 3.80
N PRO A 44 0.62 5.72 5.04
CA PRO A 44 1.67 4.77 5.41
C PRO A 44 1.29 3.29 5.25
N TYR A 45 0.00 2.98 5.39
CA TYR A 45 -0.53 1.62 5.32
C TYR A 45 -0.96 1.24 3.90
N LEU A 46 -1.17 2.24 3.04
CA LEU A 46 -1.59 2.07 1.66
C LEU A 46 -0.39 1.99 0.71
N ILE A 47 0.62 2.84 0.91
CA ILE A 47 1.71 3.02 -0.04
C ILE A 47 2.94 2.23 0.43
N PRO A 48 3.39 1.19 -0.29
CA PRO A 48 4.58 0.43 0.07
C PRO A 48 5.85 1.23 -0.26
N ALA A 49 6.18 2.18 0.62
CA ALA A 49 7.22 3.19 0.43
C ALA A 49 8.55 2.61 -0.09
N TYR A 50 9.03 1.53 0.54
CA TYR A 50 10.29 0.91 0.17
C TYR A 50 10.22 0.17 -1.17
N THR A 51 9.06 -0.42 -1.51
CA THR A 51 8.86 -1.04 -2.83
C THR A 51 8.85 0.00 -3.94
N VAL A 52 8.18 1.14 -3.72
CA VAL A 52 8.19 2.26 -4.65
C VAL A 52 9.62 2.80 -4.81
N PHE A 53 10.36 2.97 -3.72
CA PHE A 53 11.75 3.41 -3.76
C PHE A 53 12.65 2.47 -4.58
N VAL A 54 12.56 1.15 -4.35
CA VAL A 54 13.31 0.15 -5.12
C VAL A 54 12.94 0.19 -6.61
N ALA A 55 11.65 0.30 -6.93
CA ALA A 55 11.18 0.42 -8.31
C ALA A 55 11.70 1.67 -9.02
N VAL A 56 11.61 2.84 -8.38
CA VAL A 56 12.11 4.11 -8.92
C VAL A 56 13.63 4.08 -9.09
N LEU A 57 14.35 3.51 -8.13
CA LEU A 57 15.81 3.37 -8.21
C LEU A 57 16.21 2.48 -9.38
N TYR A 58 15.59 1.31 -9.53
CA TYR A 58 15.86 0.39 -10.64
C TYR A 58 15.56 1.04 -12.00
N PHE A 59 14.42 1.72 -12.11
CA PHE A 59 14.06 2.46 -13.33
C PHE A 59 15.05 3.59 -13.63
N THR A 60 15.45 4.35 -12.62
CA THR A 60 16.41 5.46 -12.80
C THR A 60 17.79 4.95 -13.24
N LEU A 61 18.27 3.84 -12.65
CA LEU A 61 19.54 3.22 -13.05
C LEU A 61 19.50 2.67 -14.48
N SER A 62 18.33 2.28 -14.99
CA SER A 62 18.19 1.79 -16.37
C SER A 62 18.59 2.82 -17.44
N PHE A 63 18.55 4.12 -17.12
CA PHE A 63 19.02 5.17 -18.02
C PHE A 63 20.56 5.28 -18.09
N PHE A 64 21.27 4.77 -17.09
CA PHE A 64 22.72 4.92 -16.97
C PHE A 64 23.47 3.60 -17.20
N MET A 65 22.81 2.46 -16.99
CA MET A 65 23.44 1.14 -17.10
C MET A 65 22.43 0.06 -17.48
N ASP A 66 22.94 -1.05 -18.01
CA ASP A 66 22.15 -2.24 -18.30
C ASP A 66 21.74 -2.96 -17.00
N VAL A 67 20.54 -2.63 -16.52
CA VAL A 67 19.98 -3.20 -15.28
C VAL A 67 19.43 -4.62 -15.44
N SER A 68 19.31 -5.14 -16.67
CA SER A 68 18.70 -6.46 -16.93
C SER A 68 19.40 -7.60 -16.19
N LYS A 69 20.71 -7.46 -16.00
CA LYS A 69 21.59 -8.38 -15.23
C LYS A 69 21.24 -8.48 -13.75
N TYR A 70 20.50 -7.51 -13.22
CA TYR A 70 20.09 -7.43 -11.83
C TYR A 70 18.60 -7.75 -11.62
N SER A 71 17.92 -8.28 -12.65
CA SER A 71 16.49 -8.58 -12.62
C SER A 71 16.10 -9.52 -11.46
N THR A 72 16.92 -10.54 -11.16
CA THR A 72 16.67 -11.45 -10.02
C THR A 72 16.73 -10.72 -8.68
N GLN A 73 17.74 -9.87 -8.49
CA GLN A 73 17.94 -9.08 -7.28
C GLN A 73 16.81 -8.07 -7.13
N PHE A 74 16.39 -7.45 -8.24
CA PHE A 74 15.23 -6.56 -8.27
C PHE A 74 13.95 -7.27 -7.85
N MET A 75 13.64 -8.43 -8.42
CA MET A 75 12.46 -9.22 -8.05
C MET A 75 12.49 -9.63 -6.57
N PHE A 76 13.65 -10.05 -6.06
CA PHE A 76 13.83 -10.35 -4.64
C PHE A 76 13.55 -9.13 -3.76
N LEU A 77 14.14 -7.97 -4.09
CA LEU A 77 13.96 -6.75 -3.32
C LEU A 77 12.52 -6.27 -3.32
N ILE A 78 11.84 -6.27 -4.47
CA ILE A 78 10.42 -5.93 -4.58
C ILE A 78 9.57 -6.85 -3.69
N GLY A 79 9.78 -8.17 -3.77
CA GLY A 79 9.07 -9.13 -2.93
C GLY A 79 9.34 -8.92 -1.44
N PHE A 80 10.60 -8.69 -1.07
CA PHE A 80 11.02 -8.45 0.30
C PHE A 80 10.41 -7.17 0.87
N THR A 81 10.51 -6.04 0.16
CA THR A 81 9.95 -4.76 0.63
C THR A 81 8.43 -4.76 0.65
N LEU A 82 7.79 -5.48 -0.27
CA LEU A 82 6.34 -5.64 -0.28
C LEU A 82 5.88 -6.48 0.92
N MET A 83 6.56 -7.58 1.22
CA MET A 83 6.26 -8.39 2.40
C MET A 83 6.50 -7.62 3.70
N PHE A 84 7.58 -6.83 3.75
CA PHE A 84 7.84 -5.93 4.87
C PHE A 84 6.70 -4.92 5.07
N HIS A 85 6.20 -4.30 3.99
CA HIS A 85 5.05 -3.38 4.05
C HIS A 85 3.79 -4.07 4.60
N LEU A 86 3.46 -5.26 4.09
CA LEU A 86 2.29 -6.02 4.53
C LEU A 86 2.42 -6.45 5.99
N ALA A 87 3.58 -6.94 6.41
CA ALA A 87 3.83 -7.37 7.79
C ALA A 87 3.75 -6.18 8.77
N TYR A 88 4.37 -5.05 8.43
CA TYR A 88 4.31 -3.83 9.23
C TYR A 88 2.87 -3.28 9.33
N THR A 89 2.11 -3.32 8.24
CA THR A 89 0.69 -2.93 8.22
C THR A 89 -0.14 -3.84 9.11
N ALA A 90 0.05 -5.16 9.03
CA ALA A 90 -0.65 -6.12 9.87
C ALA A 90 -0.33 -5.92 11.36
N GLN A 91 0.94 -5.67 11.70
CA GLN A 91 1.35 -5.33 13.06
C GLN A 91 0.69 -4.05 13.54
N SER A 92 0.66 -3.00 12.71
CA SER A 92 0.04 -1.71 13.03
C SER A 92 -1.46 -1.83 13.29
N ILE A 93 -2.16 -2.68 12.51
CA ILE A 93 -3.56 -3.02 12.75
C ILE A 93 -3.71 -3.72 14.10
N LYS A 94 -2.90 -4.75 14.38
CA LYS A 94 -2.93 -5.47 15.66
C LYS A 94 -2.71 -4.56 16.86
N GLU A 95 -1.79 -3.61 16.74
CA GLU A 95 -1.46 -2.62 17.78
C GLU A 95 -2.46 -1.47 17.89
N LYS A 96 -3.45 -1.41 16.98
CA LYS A 96 -4.45 -0.34 16.91
C LYS A 96 -3.80 1.05 16.84
N GLN A 97 -2.85 1.21 15.93
CA GLN A 97 -2.14 2.47 15.75
C GLN A 97 -3.09 3.68 15.71
N PRO A 98 -2.75 4.82 16.34
CA PRO A 98 -3.67 5.96 16.50
C PRO A 98 -4.28 6.47 15.19
N ASP A 99 -3.52 6.43 14.10
CA ASP A 99 -3.97 6.80 12.76
C ASP A 99 -5.20 6.00 12.31
N LEU A 100 -5.18 4.67 12.54
CA LEU A 100 -6.27 3.76 12.19
C LEU A 100 -7.54 4.03 13.00
N ILE A 101 -7.38 4.37 14.28
CA ILE A 101 -8.50 4.72 15.15
C ILE A 101 -9.09 6.07 14.71
N LYS A 102 -8.23 7.06 14.42
CA LYS A 102 -8.64 8.41 14.03
C LYS A 102 -9.45 8.44 12.74
N ALA A 103 -9.10 7.60 11.75
CA ALA A 103 -9.87 7.45 10.52
C ALA A 103 -11.11 6.53 10.66
N GLY A 104 -11.26 5.85 11.80
CA GLY A 104 -12.26 4.82 12.04
C GLY A 104 -11.69 3.43 11.78
N TYR A 105 -11.59 2.60 12.83
CA TYR A 105 -10.82 1.36 12.79
C TYR A 105 -11.36 0.32 11.79
N LEU A 106 -12.67 0.07 11.77
CA LEU A 106 -13.28 -0.89 10.83
C LEU A 106 -13.20 -0.42 9.37
N PHE A 107 -13.40 0.89 9.15
CA PHE A 107 -13.25 1.51 7.85
C PHE A 107 -11.80 1.38 7.36
N SER A 108 -10.83 1.73 8.22
CA SER A 108 -9.40 1.69 7.90
C SER A 108 -8.96 0.28 7.51
N ILE A 109 -9.31 -0.76 8.28
CA ILE A 109 -8.93 -2.14 7.94
C ILE A 109 -9.50 -2.56 6.59
N SER A 110 -10.80 -2.34 6.36
CA SER A 110 -11.46 -2.71 5.11
C SER A 110 -10.83 -2.00 3.91
N PHE A 111 -10.57 -0.70 4.05
CA PHE A 111 -9.98 0.11 2.99
C PHE A 111 -8.52 -0.28 2.71
N ILE A 112 -7.70 -0.42 3.75
CA ILE A 112 -6.30 -0.86 3.65
C ILE A 112 -6.20 -2.23 2.99
N TYR A 113 -7.08 -3.16 3.35
CA TYR A 113 -7.11 -4.50 2.76
C TYR A 113 -7.36 -4.46 1.25
N ILE A 114 -8.42 -3.76 0.82
CA ILE A 114 -8.78 -3.63 -0.60
C ILE A 114 -7.64 -2.98 -1.38
N VAL A 115 -7.12 -1.85 -0.89
CA VAL A 115 -6.07 -1.10 -1.59
C VAL A 115 -4.78 -1.90 -1.68
N ASN A 116 -4.36 -2.58 -0.61
CA ASN A 116 -3.15 -3.40 -0.65
C ASN A 116 -3.28 -4.59 -1.61
N ILE A 117 -4.44 -5.25 -1.68
CA ILE A 117 -4.66 -6.32 -2.66
C ILE A 117 -4.52 -5.80 -4.09
N VAL A 118 -5.14 -4.65 -4.38
CA VAL A 118 -5.04 -4.01 -5.69
C VAL A 118 -3.58 -3.70 -6.01
N ILE A 119 -2.83 -3.09 -5.09
CA ILE A 119 -1.41 -2.75 -5.28
C ILE A 119 -0.56 -3.99 -5.49
N VAL A 120 -0.74 -5.04 -4.68
CA VAL A 120 0.00 -6.30 -4.81
C VAL A 120 -0.24 -6.90 -6.19
N PHE A 121 -1.51 -6.99 -6.63
CA PHE A 121 -1.82 -7.52 -7.96
C PHE A 121 -1.31 -6.63 -9.08
N SER A 122 -1.38 -5.30 -8.96
CA SER A 122 -0.77 -4.41 -9.94
C SER A 122 0.74 -4.64 -10.07
N ILE A 123 1.46 -4.81 -8.96
CA ILE A 123 2.90 -5.11 -8.99
C ILE A 123 3.15 -6.47 -9.65
N VAL A 124 2.40 -7.51 -9.27
CA VAL A 124 2.51 -8.85 -9.87
C VAL A 124 2.25 -8.79 -11.38
N SER A 125 1.21 -8.08 -11.83
CA SER A 125 0.91 -7.91 -13.25
C SER A 125 1.98 -7.15 -14.04
N LEU A 126 2.70 -6.24 -13.39
CA LEU A 126 3.83 -5.55 -14.03
C LEU A 126 5.08 -6.43 -14.13
N LEU A 127 5.25 -7.38 -13.20
CA LEU A 127 6.40 -8.28 -13.17
C LEU A 127 6.22 -9.54 -14.03
N PHE A 128 4.99 -10.06 -14.12
CA PHE A 128 4.70 -11.34 -14.75
C PHE A 128 3.67 -11.16 -15.88
N LYS A 129 4.05 -11.58 -17.09
CA LYS A 129 3.18 -11.45 -18.28
C LYS A 129 1.93 -12.32 -18.21
N GLU A 130 2.02 -13.40 -17.44
CA GLU A 130 0.94 -14.35 -17.21
C GLU A 130 -0.15 -13.78 -16.30
N ALA A 131 0.15 -12.71 -15.54
CA ALA A 131 -0.77 -12.11 -14.59
C ALA A 131 -1.44 -10.86 -15.17
N SER A 132 -2.69 -10.97 -15.60
CA SER A 132 -3.47 -9.82 -16.09
C SER A 132 -4.23 -9.13 -14.95
N PHE A 133 -4.01 -7.83 -14.79
CA PHE A 133 -4.70 -7.02 -13.79
C PHE A 133 -6.21 -6.89 -14.08
N PHE A 134 -6.58 -6.79 -15.37
CA PHE A 134 -7.99 -6.70 -15.77
C PHE A 134 -8.72 -8.02 -15.55
N ASP A 135 -8.06 -9.16 -15.78
CA ASP A 135 -8.63 -10.47 -15.50
C ASP A 135 -8.82 -10.69 -14.00
N PHE A 136 -7.86 -10.20 -13.20
CA PHE A 136 -8.00 -10.17 -11.74
C PHE A 136 -9.21 -9.34 -11.28
N LEU A 137 -9.38 -8.12 -11.80
CA LEU A 137 -10.49 -7.25 -11.41
C LEU A 137 -11.85 -7.81 -11.82
N SER A 138 -11.99 -8.21 -13.09
CA SER A 138 -13.24 -8.79 -13.61
C SER A 138 -13.59 -10.09 -12.90
N GLY A 139 -12.61 -10.99 -12.72
CA GLY A 139 -12.80 -12.23 -11.97
C GLY A 139 -13.18 -11.99 -10.50
N SER A 140 -12.59 -11.00 -9.85
CA SER A 140 -12.92 -10.65 -8.46
C SER A 140 -14.34 -10.09 -8.33
N TYR A 141 -14.77 -9.26 -9.29
CA TYR A 141 -16.12 -8.73 -9.35
C TYR A 141 -17.15 -9.85 -9.53
N GLU A 142 -16.94 -10.72 -10.53
CA GLU A 142 -17.85 -11.82 -10.84
C GLU A 142 -17.98 -12.79 -9.66
N ARG A 143 -16.87 -13.21 -9.04
CA ARG A 143 -16.90 -14.10 -7.86
C ARG A 143 -17.58 -13.45 -6.66
N SER A 144 -17.37 -12.16 -6.43
CA SER A 144 -18.03 -11.44 -5.34
C SER A 144 -19.54 -11.39 -5.56
N LYS A 145 -19.98 -11.09 -6.78
CA LYS A 145 -21.39 -11.08 -7.19
C LYS A 145 -22.03 -12.46 -7.01
N GLU A 146 -21.37 -13.53 -7.48
CA GLU A 146 -21.84 -14.91 -7.33
C GLU A 146 -21.98 -15.33 -5.87
N PHE A 147 -21.02 -14.94 -5.02
CA PHE A 147 -21.07 -15.18 -3.59
C PHE A 147 -22.29 -14.50 -2.95
N TYR A 148 -22.49 -13.20 -3.20
CA TYR A 148 -23.65 -12.48 -2.65
C TYR A 148 -24.97 -13.05 -3.13
N TYR A 149 -25.07 -13.37 -4.43
CA TYR A 149 -26.26 -14.01 -4.99
C TYR A 149 -26.56 -15.36 -4.33
N SER A 150 -25.53 -16.20 -4.16
CA SER A 150 -25.67 -17.52 -3.53
C SER A 150 -26.05 -17.41 -2.06
N PHE A 151 -25.44 -16.48 -1.33
CA PHE A 151 -25.73 -16.19 0.07
C PHE A 151 -27.16 -15.70 0.26
N TRP A 152 -27.59 -14.73 -0.57
CA TRP A 152 -28.95 -14.22 -0.54
C TRP A 152 -29.98 -15.32 -0.80
N ARG A 153 -29.73 -16.13 -1.84
CA ARG A 153 -30.60 -17.25 -2.18
C ARG A 153 -30.70 -18.27 -1.05
N GLN A 154 -29.65 -18.54 -0.30
CA GLN A 154 -29.71 -19.50 0.81
C GLN A 154 -30.45 -18.98 2.05
N LEU A 155 -30.44 -17.67 2.28
CA LEU A 155 -31.04 -17.07 3.49
C LEU A 155 -32.48 -16.59 3.29
N PHE A 156 -32.85 -16.20 2.07
CA PHE A 156 -34.08 -15.45 1.82
C PHE A 156 -34.98 -16.02 0.72
N LEU A 157 -34.54 -17.04 -0.03
CA LEU A 157 -35.32 -17.72 -1.06
C LEU A 157 -35.46 -19.22 -0.73
#